data_AF-A0A1F7GJL3-F1
#
_entry.id   AF-A0A1F7GJL3-F1
#
_cell.length_a   1.000
_cell.length_b   1.000
_cell.length_c   1.000
_cell.angle_alpha   90.00
_cell.angle_beta   90.00
_cell.angle_gamma   90.00
#
_symmetry.space_group_name_H-M   'P 1'
#
loop_
_entity.id
_entity.type
_entity.pdbx_description
1 polymer ?
#
loop_
_entity_poly.entity_id
_entity_poly.type
_entity_poly.pdbx_seq_one_letter_code
_entity_poly.pdbx_strand_id
1 'polypeptide(L)'
;METLTKMPTQNIAKRAKRSASNLFIVLVVFLMVLPFFVTFNEFLTRIVESTSLFRFIEKIIVPYEVMLTRTIVSFFGVETQPGTVAVIKDGVNQYTYIAWNCIGWQSLVILFVSLKSGLVSGFTKSSRLEAVVFALVGTFLMNLARISAILIILYYFGRGPSSFFHNYISIIITTAWLFFFWWFVYRFILEEKQSS
;
A
#
# COMPACT_ATOMS: atom_id res chain seq x y z
N MET A 1 36.20 48.42 6.80
CA MET A 1 35.56 47.64 7.88
C MET A 1 34.29 47.02 7.31
N GLU A 2 34.41 46.12 6.31
CA GLU A 2 33.24 45.64 5.56
C GLU A 2 33.49 44.30 4.81
N THR A 3 34.12 43.33 5.48
CA THR A 3 34.48 42.03 4.84
C THR A 3 34.25 40.81 5.71
N LEU A 4 33.26 40.81 6.62
CA LEU A 4 33.02 39.67 7.53
C LEU A 4 31.55 39.24 7.74
N THR A 5 30.63 39.48 6.80
CA THR A 5 29.20 39.11 6.99
C THR A 5 28.46 38.50 5.78
N LYS A 6 29.13 38.09 4.69
CA LYS A 6 28.46 37.51 3.50
C LYS A 6 28.77 36.04 3.16
N MET A 7 29.46 35.30 4.03
CA MET A 7 29.94 33.93 3.71
C MET A 7 29.12 32.70 4.19
N PRO A 8 28.06 32.77 5.04
CA PRO A 8 27.27 31.57 5.36
C PRO A 8 26.09 31.33 4.39
N THR A 9 25.44 32.41 3.92
CA THR A 9 24.12 32.35 3.28
C THR A 9 24.15 31.84 1.85
N GLN A 10 25.19 32.16 1.07
CA GLN A 10 25.30 31.69 -0.32
C GLN A 10 25.55 30.18 -0.42
N ASN A 11 26.32 29.60 0.51
CA ASN A 11 26.57 28.17 0.54
C ASN A 11 25.33 27.36 0.96
N ILE A 12 24.53 27.87 1.89
CA ILE A 12 23.26 27.23 2.31
C ILE A 12 22.25 27.25 1.15
N ALA A 13 22.08 28.39 0.47
CA ALA A 13 21.17 28.51 -0.67
C ALA A 13 21.57 27.61 -1.86
N LYS A 14 22.87 27.53 -2.16
CA LYS A 14 23.41 26.67 -3.23
C LYS A 14 23.27 25.18 -2.89
N ARG A 15 23.47 24.80 -1.62
CA ARG A 15 23.28 23.42 -1.14
C ARG A 15 21.81 23.03 -1.10
N ALA A 16 20.93 23.92 -0.65
CA ALA A 16 19.48 23.72 -0.68
C ALA A 16 18.93 23.59 -2.11
N LYS A 17 19.38 24.43 -3.05
CA LYS A 17 19.00 24.35 -4.46
C LYS A 17 19.48 23.06 -5.12
N ARG A 18 20.69 22.59 -4.78
CA ARG A 18 21.23 21.31 -5.26
C ARG A 18 20.50 20.11 -4.65
N SER A 19 20.15 20.18 -3.36
CA SER A 19 19.33 19.15 -2.70
C SER A 19 17.91 19.10 -3.27
N ALA A 20 17.27 20.25 -3.53
CA ALA A 20 15.96 20.32 -4.17
C ALA A 20 16.01 19.78 -5.62
N SER A 21 17.06 20.12 -6.37
CA SER A 21 17.33 19.59 -7.71
C SER A 21 17.51 18.07 -7.68
N ASN A 22 18.27 17.54 -6.72
CA ASN A 22 18.48 16.10 -6.59
C ASN A 22 17.19 15.37 -6.19
N LEU A 23 16.39 15.92 -5.26
CA LEU A 23 15.08 15.38 -4.90
C LEU A 23 14.12 15.36 -6.10
N PHE A 24 14.11 16.44 -6.89
CA PHE A 24 13.30 16.52 -8.09
C PHE A 24 13.71 15.49 -9.14
N ILE A 25 15.02 15.30 -9.36
CA ILE A 25 15.53 14.27 -10.28
C ILE A 25 15.13 12.87 -9.80
N VAL A 26 15.28 12.57 -8.50
CA VAL A 26 14.86 11.27 -7.93
C VAL A 26 13.36 11.06 -8.11
N LEU A 27 12.54 12.09 -7.86
CA LEU A 27 11.09 12.03 -8.07
C LEU A 27 10.74 11.78 -9.54
N VAL A 28 11.36 12.48 -10.47
CA VAL A 28 11.12 12.31 -11.91
C VAL A 28 11.53 10.91 -12.37
N VAL A 29 12.70 10.43 -11.95
CA VAL A 29 13.15 9.06 -12.25
C VAL A 29 12.19 8.02 -11.66
N PHE A 30 11.74 8.21 -10.43
CA PHE A 30 10.74 7.33 -9.82
C PHE A 30 9.43 7.31 -10.62
N LEU A 31 8.90 8.47 -10.98
CA LEU A 31 7.69 8.60 -11.81
C LEU A 31 7.87 7.96 -13.20
N MET A 32 9.07 8.02 -13.79
CA MET A 32 9.37 7.35 -15.06
C MET A 32 9.45 5.83 -14.93
N VAL A 33 9.90 5.30 -13.79
CA VAL A 33 10.03 3.85 -13.55
C VAL A 33 8.70 3.23 -13.08
N LEU A 34 7.80 4.02 -12.50
CA LEU A 34 6.46 3.55 -12.08
C LEU A 34 5.73 2.69 -13.13
N PRO A 35 5.57 3.09 -14.40
CA PRO A 35 4.88 2.26 -15.38
C PRO A 35 5.56 0.90 -15.60
N PHE A 36 6.89 0.84 -15.55
CA PHE A 36 7.62 -0.43 -15.63
C PHE A 36 7.36 -1.30 -14.40
N PHE A 37 7.34 -0.69 -13.21
CA PHE A 37 7.05 -1.39 -11.96
C PHE A 37 5.63 -1.98 -11.95
N VAL A 38 4.65 -1.21 -12.42
CA VAL A 38 3.25 -1.68 -12.59
C VAL A 38 3.20 -2.85 -13.58
N THR A 39 3.88 -2.74 -14.71
CA THR A 39 3.91 -3.81 -15.73
C THR A 39 4.56 -5.09 -15.19
N PHE A 40 5.68 -4.96 -14.46
CA PHE A 40 6.36 -6.10 -13.84
C PHE A 40 5.49 -6.75 -12.75
N ASN A 41 4.76 -5.95 -11.96
CA ASN A 41 3.81 -6.47 -10.98
C ASN A 41 2.67 -7.24 -11.65
N GLU A 42 2.12 -6.76 -12.76
CA GLU A 42 1.11 -7.49 -13.53
C GLU A 42 1.67 -8.79 -14.12
N PHE A 43 2.92 -8.79 -14.59
CA PHE A 43 3.58 -9.99 -15.09
C PHE A 43 3.77 -11.06 -14.00
N LEU A 44 4.33 -10.67 -12.85
CA LEU A 44 4.46 -11.57 -11.68
C LEU A 44 3.10 -12.10 -11.24
N THR A 45 2.09 -11.23 -11.24
CA THR A 45 0.72 -11.60 -10.89
C THR A 45 0.21 -12.71 -11.79
N ARG A 46 0.34 -12.58 -13.11
CA ARG A 46 -0.11 -13.61 -14.06
C ARG A 46 0.61 -14.94 -13.89
N ILE A 47 1.92 -14.91 -13.58
CA ILE A 47 2.68 -16.13 -13.28
C ILE A 47 2.13 -16.81 -12.03
N VAL A 48 1.91 -16.06 -10.96
CA VAL A 48 1.40 -16.61 -9.70
C VAL A 48 -0.04 -17.12 -9.87
N GLU A 49 -0.88 -16.38 -10.58
CA GLU A 49 -2.27 -16.76 -10.92
C GLU A 49 -2.35 -18.08 -11.69
N SER A 50 -1.32 -18.41 -12.49
CA SER A 50 -1.25 -19.69 -13.21
C SER A 50 -1.00 -20.90 -12.30
N THR A 51 -0.61 -20.69 -11.03
CA THR A 51 -0.29 -21.76 -10.08
C THR A 51 -1.55 -22.27 -9.36
N SER A 52 -1.66 -23.58 -9.09
CA SER A 52 -2.81 -24.19 -8.41
C SER A 52 -3.00 -23.71 -6.96
N LEU A 53 -1.91 -23.38 -6.27
CA LEU A 53 -1.90 -22.80 -4.91
C LEU A 53 -2.64 -21.47 -4.83
N PHE A 54 -2.55 -20.64 -5.87
CA PHE A 54 -3.25 -19.37 -5.96
C PHE A 54 -4.77 -19.58 -5.95
N ARG A 55 -5.28 -20.50 -6.79
CA ARG A 55 -6.72 -20.80 -6.88
C ARG A 55 -7.32 -21.31 -5.57
N PHE A 56 -6.51 -21.97 -4.73
CA PHE A 56 -6.93 -22.42 -3.41
C PHE A 56 -7.06 -21.25 -2.43
N ILE A 57 -6.05 -20.38 -2.37
CA ILE A 57 -6.06 -19.20 -1.50
C ILE A 57 -7.16 -18.22 -1.92
N GLU A 58 -7.31 -17.98 -3.22
CA GLU A 58 -8.38 -17.14 -3.79
C GLU A 58 -9.74 -17.64 -3.32
N LYS A 59 -10.02 -18.94 -3.48
CA LYS A 59 -11.31 -19.54 -3.11
C LYS A 59 -11.63 -19.42 -1.62
N ILE A 60 -10.62 -19.34 -0.76
CA ILE A 60 -10.82 -19.23 0.68
C ILE A 60 -10.92 -17.76 1.10
N ILE A 61 -9.99 -16.90 0.70
CA ILE A 61 -9.86 -15.54 1.24
C ILE A 61 -10.78 -14.55 0.52
N VAL A 62 -10.92 -14.65 -0.81
CA VAL A 62 -11.67 -13.66 -1.61
C VAL A 62 -13.14 -13.56 -1.19
N PRO A 63 -13.87 -14.65 -0.89
CA PRO A 63 -15.26 -14.53 -0.46
C PRO A 63 -15.43 -13.66 0.79
N TYR A 64 -14.50 -13.73 1.75
CA TYR A 64 -14.53 -12.90 2.95
C TYR A 64 -14.22 -11.43 2.64
N GLU A 65 -13.20 -11.17 1.81
CA GLU A 65 -12.87 -9.80 1.39
C GLU A 65 -14.03 -9.18 0.59
N VAL A 66 -14.66 -9.93 -0.31
CA VAL A 66 -15.87 -9.49 -1.05
C VAL A 66 -16.99 -9.16 -0.07
N MET A 67 -17.27 -10.01 0.92
CA MET A 67 -18.35 -9.77 1.88
C MET A 67 -18.11 -8.49 2.70
N LEU A 68 -16.89 -8.31 3.21
CA LEU A 68 -16.54 -7.14 4.02
C LEU A 68 -16.56 -5.85 3.20
N THR A 69 -15.94 -5.85 2.01
CA THR A 69 -15.93 -4.69 1.13
C THR A 69 -17.34 -4.29 0.71
N ARG A 70 -18.20 -5.25 0.33
CA ARG A 70 -19.62 -4.98 0.01
C ARG A 70 -20.37 -4.33 1.16
N THR A 71 -20.13 -4.80 2.38
CA THR A 71 -20.74 -4.22 3.58
C THR A 71 -20.25 -2.79 3.81
N ILE A 72 -18.97 -2.52 3.57
CA ILE A 72 -18.42 -1.17 3.71
C ILE A 72 -19.01 -0.24 2.66
N VAL A 73 -19.01 -0.63 1.38
CA VAL A 73 -19.46 0.25 0.29
C VAL A 73 -20.97 0.43 0.25
N SER A 74 -21.75 -0.49 0.81
CA SER A 74 -23.21 -0.32 0.93
C SER A 74 -23.58 0.86 1.84
N PHE A 75 -22.78 1.16 2.88
CA PHE A 75 -22.95 2.37 3.67
C PHE A 75 -22.78 3.65 2.85
N PHE A 76 -22.08 3.58 1.71
CA PHE A 76 -21.87 4.70 0.78
C PHE A 76 -22.84 4.67 -0.41
N GLY A 77 -23.91 3.87 -0.35
CA GLY A 77 -24.93 3.79 -1.39
C GLY A 77 -24.50 3.05 -2.66
N VAL A 78 -23.42 2.26 -2.61
CA VAL A 78 -22.93 1.51 -3.76
C VAL A 78 -23.67 0.18 -3.86
N GLU A 79 -24.39 -0.01 -4.97
CA GLU A 79 -25.06 -1.27 -5.28
C GLU A 79 -24.07 -2.31 -5.81
N THR A 80 -24.03 -3.49 -5.18
CA THR A 80 -23.09 -4.56 -5.51
C THR A 80 -23.77 -5.91 -5.70
N GLN A 81 -23.31 -6.67 -6.69
CA GLN A 81 -23.88 -7.98 -6.99
C GLN A 81 -23.43 -9.07 -5.98
N PRO A 82 -24.30 -10.00 -5.57
CA PRO A 82 -23.92 -11.15 -4.73
C PRO A 82 -22.80 -11.99 -5.32
N GLY A 83 -21.79 -12.30 -4.49
CA GLY A 83 -20.68 -13.18 -4.86
C GLY A 83 -19.59 -12.53 -5.73
N THR A 84 -19.72 -11.24 -6.07
CA THR A 84 -18.73 -10.49 -6.83
C THR A 84 -18.53 -9.08 -6.24
N VAL A 85 -17.48 -8.39 -6.68
CA VAL A 85 -17.34 -6.93 -6.51
C VAL A 85 -17.86 -6.17 -7.74
N ALA A 86 -18.74 -6.79 -8.54
CA ALA A 86 -19.38 -6.10 -9.63
C ALA A 86 -20.29 -5.02 -9.07
N VAL A 87 -20.09 -3.80 -9.56
CA VAL A 87 -20.88 -2.63 -9.20
C VAL A 87 -21.97 -2.48 -10.26
N ILE A 88 -23.21 -2.28 -9.81
CA ILE A 88 -24.36 -2.08 -10.68
C ILE A 88 -24.64 -0.58 -10.73
N LYS A 89 -24.55 0.02 -11.91
CA LYS A 89 -24.93 1.43 -12.11
C LYS A 89 -25.80 1.54 -13.34
N ASP A 90 -26.97 2.16 -13.20
CA ASP A 90 -27.93 2.40 -14.29
C ASP A 90 -28.33 1.11 -15.04
N GLY A 91 -28.43 -0.02 -14.34
CA GLY A 91 -28.75 -1.34 -14.92
C GLY A 91 -27.61 -1.99 -15.72
N VAL A 92 -26.44 -1.36 -15.81
CA VAL A 92 -25.25 -1.91 -16.45
C VAL A 92 -24.32 -2.52 -15.39
N ASN A 93 -24.08 -3.82 -15.49
CA ASN A 93 -23.11 -4.50 -14.65
C ASN A 93 -21.69 -4.11 -15.08
N GLN A 94 -21.01 -3.33 -14.25
CA GLN A 94 -19.56 -3.14 -14.38
C GLN A 94 -18.86 -4.27 -13.64
N TYR A 95 -18.69 -5.39 -14.35
CA TYR A 95 -17.92 -6.52 -13.85
C TYR A 95 -16.49 -6.05 -13.56
N THR A 96 -16.18 -6.04 -12.27
CA THR A 96 -14.83 -5.83 -11.78
C THR A 96 -14.46 -7.12 -11.07
N TYR A 97 -13.30 -7.68 -11.38
CA TYR A 97 -12.80 -8.88 -10.71
C TYR A 97 -11.80 -8.41 -9.66
N ILE A 98 -11.86 -8.94 -8.43
CA ILE A 98 -10.72 -8.82 -7.50
C ILE A 98 -9.62 -9.68 -8.11
N ALA A 99 -8.75 -9.06 -8.89
CA ALA A 99 -7.52 -9.70 -9.36
C ALA A 99 -6.59 -9.93 -8.16
N TRP A 100 -5.58 -10.79 -8.32
CA TRP A 100 -4.62 -11.11 -7.25
C TRP A 100 -4.04 -9.86 -6.57
N ASN A 101 -3.78 -8.79 -7.34
CA ASN A 101 -3.26 -7.53 -6.83
C ASN A 101 -4.18 -6.84 -5.80
N CYS A 102 -5.49 -7.06 -5.89
CA CYS A 102 -6.47 -6.53 -4.94
C CYS A 102 -6.45 -7.30 -3.61
N ILE A 103 -6.16 -8.61 -3.61
CA ILE A 103 -5.95 -9.40 -2.37
C ILE A 103 -4.78 -8.85 -1.54
N GLY A 104 -3.91 -8.05 -2.16
CA GLY A 104 -2.81 -7.41 -1.44
C GLY A 104 -1.67 -8.36 -1.11
N TRP A 105 -1.50 -9.43 -1.90
CA TRP A 105 -0.36 -10.34 -1.78
C TRP A 105 0.98 -9.58 -1.85
N GLN A 106 1.08 -8.56 -2.72
CA GLN A 106 2.27 -7.72 -2.85
C GLN A 106 2.59 -7.01 -1.51
N SER A 107 1.58 -6.42 -0.87
CA SER A 107 1.73 -5.80 0.45
C SER A 107 2.12 -6.83 1.52
N LEU A 108 1.60 -8.07 1.45
CA LEU A 108 1.97 -9.14 2.38
C LEU A 108 3.43 -9.58 2.21
N VAL A 109 3.91 -9.70 0.97
CA VAL A 109 5.31 -10.02 0.67
C VAL A 109 6.23 -8.91 1.17
N ILE A 110 5.89 -7.65 0.86
CA ILE A 110 6.65 -6.49 1.34
C ILE A 110 6.67 -6.46 2.87
N LEU A 111 5.53 -6.68 3.51
CA LEU A 111 5.43 -6.75 4.96
C LEU A 111 6.32 -7.86 5.54
N PHE A 112 6.28 -9.06 4.94
CA PHE A 112 7.08 -10.19 5.41
C PHE A 112 8.59 -9.92 5.28
N VAL A 113 9.04 -9.42 4.13
CA VAL A 113 10.43 -9.02 3.92
C VAL A 113 10.82 -7.94 4.92
N SER A 114 9.94 -6.96 5.14
CA SER A 114 10.17 -5.86 6.06
C SER A 114 10.26 -6.34 7.52
N LEU A 115 9.39 -7.23 7.96
CA LEU A 115 9.42 -7.78 9.32
C LEU A 115 10.73 -8.53 9.55
N LYS A 116 11.21 -9.29 8.55
CA LYS A 116 12.49 -10.00 8.64
C LYS A 116 13.69 -9.05 8.75
N SER A 117 13.65 -7.90 8.06
CA SER A 117 14.75 -6.92 8.10
C SER A 117 14.69 -5.99 9.32
N GLY A 118 13.49 -5.57 9.75
CA GLY A 118 13.31 -4.60 10.82
C GLY A 118 13.27 -5.19 12.23
N LEU A 119 12.91 -6.46 12.39
CA LEU A 119 12.96 -7.16 13.68
C LEU A 119 14.37 -7.71 13.95
N VAL A 120 15.34 -6.80 14.13
CA VAL A 120 16.72 -7.14 14.49
C VAL A 120 16.77 -7.75 15.91
N SER A 121 17.75 -8.62 16.16
CA SER A 121 17.95 -9.24 17.47
C SER A 121 18.26 -8.18 18.54
N GLY A 122 17.30 -7.91 19.43
CA GLY A 122 17.46 -6.93 20.52
C GLY A 122 16.17 -6.69 21.32
N PHE A 123 15.01 -6.98 20.73
CA PHE A 123 13.70 -6.75 21.38
C PHE A 123 13.15 -7.97 22.14
N THR A 124 12.22 -7.75 23.07
CA THR A 124 11.51 -8.82 23.80
C THR A 124 10.65 -9.69 22.87
N LYS A 125 10.39 -10.97 23.21
CA LYS A 125 9.59 -11.85 22.36
C LYS A 125 8.11 -11.43 22.31
N SER A 126 7.58 -10.86 23.40
CA SER A 126 6.18 -10.38 23.46
C SER A 126 5.97 -9.19 22.53
N SER A 127 6.82 -8.16 22.62
CA SER A 127 6.71 -6.97 21.76
C SER A 127 6.88 -7.29 20.27
N ARG A 128 7.71 -8.27 19.92
CA ARG A 128 7.82 -8.76 18.53
C ARG A 128 6.52 -9.41 18.04
N LEU A 129 5.86 -10.20 18.88
CA LEU A 129 4.59 -10.84 18.51
C LEU A 129 3.50 -9.78 18.33
N GLU A 130 3.41 -8.81 19.24
CA GLU A 130 2.49 -7.69 19.14
C GLU A 130 2.72 -6.87 17.86
N ALA A 131 3.99 -6.59 17.54
CA ALA A 131 4.35 -5.91 16.30
C ALA A 131 3.91 -6.69 15.05
N VAL A 132 4.09 -8.01 15.03
CA VAL A 132 3.64 -8.87 13.92
C VAL A 132 2.12 -8.90 13.81
N VAL A 133 1.40 -9.04 14.92
CA VAL A 133 -0.07 -9.03 14.91
C VAL A 133 -0.59 -7.69 14.42
N PHE A 134 -0.04 -6.58 14.93
CA PHE A 134 -0.37 -5.23 14.48
C PHE A 134 -0.09 -5.05 12.98
N ALA A 135 1.05 -5.58 12.49
CA ALA A 135 1.41 -5.55 11.08
C ALA A 135 0.37 -6.25 10.20
N LEU A 136 -0.03 -7.46 10.58
CA LEU A 136 -0.97 -8.28 9.83
C LEU A 136 -2.37 -7.65 9.82
N VAL A 137 -2.88 -7.28 11.00
CA VAL A 137 -4.22 -6.67 11.13
C VAL A 137 -4.28 -5.32 10.42
N GLY A 138 -3.28 -4.45 10.65
CA GLY A 138 -3.25 -3.14 10.02
C GLY A 138 -3.11 -3.21 8.49
N THR A 139 -2.30 -4.14 7.98
CA THR A 139 -2.18 -4.35 6.53
C THR A 139 -3.47 -4.90 5.92
N PHE A 140 -4.15 -5.83 6.62
CA PHE A 140 -5.46 -6.32 6.20
C PHE A 140 -6.52 -5.20 6.15
N LEU A 141 -6.60 -4.38 7.20
CA LEU A 141 -7.55 -3.25 7.26
C LEU A 141 -7.24 -2.19 6.19
N MET A 142 -5.97 -1.86 5.98
CA MET A 142 -5.56 -0.94 4.92
C MET A 142 -5.94 -1.47 3.54
N ASN A 143 -5.74 -2.77 3.30
CA ASN A 143 -6.14 -3.40 2.04
C ASN A 143 -7.67 -3.31 1.85
N LEU A 144 -8.43 -3.61 2.90
CA LEU A 144 -9.88 -3.57 2.88
C LEU A 144 -10.41 -2.15 2.58
N ALA A 145 -9.83 -1.13 3.22
CA ALA A 145 -10.16 0.26 2.97
C ALA A 145 -9.83 0.68 1.52
N ARG A 146 -8.67 0.23 1.02
CA ARG A 146 -8.23 0.50 -0.36
C ARG A 146 -9.20 -0.07 -1.40
N ILE A 147 -9.57 -1.35 -1.28
CA ILE A 147 -10.53 -1.98 -2.20
C ILE A 147 -11.88 -1.26 -2.14
N SER A 148 -12.35 -0.95 -0.93
CA SER A 148 -13.61 -0.22 -0.75
C SER A 148 -13.58 1.15 -1.44
N ALA A 149 -12.47 1.90 -1.30
CA ALA A 149 -12.29 3.18 -1.98
C ALA A 149 -12.30 3.04 -3.51
N ILE A 150 -11.64 2.01 -4.07
CA ILE A 150 -11.64 1.74 -5.51
C ILE A 150 -13.06 1.53 -6.02
N LEU A 151 -13.88 0.72 -5.33
CA LEU A 151 -15.26 0.44 -5.72
C LEU A 151 -16.16 1.67 -5.62
N ILE A 152 -15.98 2.49 -4.58
CA ILE A 152 -16.70 3.77 -4.44
C ILE A 152 -16.34 4.70 -5.61
N ILE A 153 -15.06 4.83 -5.94
CA ILE A 153 -14.60 5.67 -7.06
C ILE A 153 -15.15 5.13 -8.38
N LEU A 154 -15.15 3.81 -8.58
CA LEU A 154 -15.72 3.18 -9.76
C LEU A 154 -17.20 3.52 -9.92
N TYR A 155 -17.99 3.41 -8.85
CA TYR A 155 -19.42 3.72 -8.88
C TYR A 155 -19.67 5.19 -9.25
N TYR A 156 -19.00 6.14 -8.60
CA TYR A 156 -19.30 7.55 -8.79
C TYR A 156 -18.62 8.15 -10.03
N PHE A 157 -17.35 7.80 -10.29
CA PHE A 157 -16.50 8.45 -11.29
C PHE A 157 -16.14 7.54 -12.48
N GLY A 158 -16.52 6.27 -12.45
CA GLY A 158 -16.28 5.32 -13.52
C GLY A 158 -14.86 4.73 -13.56
N ARG A 159 -14.58 3.97 -14.63
CA ARG A 159 -13.39 3.10 -14.72
C ARG A 159 -12.06 3.87 -14.78
N GLY A 160 -11.99 4.99 -15.50
CA GLY A 160 -10.75 5.74 -15.67
C GLY A 160 -10.14 6.21 -14.33
N PRO A 161 -10.88 7.01 -13.54
CA PRO A 161 -10.44 7.45 -12.21
C PRO A 161 -10.18 6.28 -11.25
N SER A 162 -11.01 5.23 -11.30
CA SER A 162 -10.81 4.01 -10.51
C SER A 162 -9.50 3.30 -10.83
N SER A 163 -9.15 3.14 -12.11
CA SER A 163 -7.91 2.51 -12.54
C SER A 163 -6.69 3.35 -12.18
N PHE A 164 -6.78 4.68 -12.28
CA PHE A 164 -5.73 5.58 -11.82
C PHE A 164 -5.48 5.45 -10.31
N PHE A 165 -6.56 5.44 -9.50
CA PHE A 165 -6.45 5.23 -8.07
C PHE A 165 -5.82 3.87 -7.75
N HIS A 166 -6.30 2.81 -8.41
CA HIS A 166 -5.79 1.45 -8.23
C HIS A 166 -4.30 1.32 -8.56
N ASN A 167 -3.83 1.90 -9.67
CA ASN A 167 -2.46 1.69 -10.15
C ASN A 167 -1.42 2.60 -9.50
N TYR A 168 -1.79 3.83 -9.13
CA TYR A 168 -0.82 4.83 -8.65
C TYR A 168 -1.03 5.15 -7.17
N ILE A 169 -2.25 5.52 -6.79
CA ILE A 169 -2.54 5.98 -5.43
C ILE A 169 -2.42 4.84 -4.42
N SER A 170 -2.84 3.62 -4.79
CA SER A 170 -2.66 2.42 -3.97
C SER A 170 -1.21 2.19 -3.55
N ILE A 171 -0.26 2.42 -4.45
CA ILE A 171 1.18 2.23 -4.17
C ILE A 171 1.61 3.25 -3.11
N ILE A 172 1.24 4.52 -3.31
CA ILE A 172 1.55 5.61 -2.38
C ILE A 172 0.99 5.32 -0.98
N ILE A 173 -0.28 4.90 -0.89
CA ILE A 173 -0.94 4.54 0.38
C ILE A 173 -0.22 3.37 1.04
N THR A 174 0.11 2.33 0.29
CA THR A 174 0.79 1.12 0.82
C THR A 174 2.19 1.47 1.36
N THR A 175 2.93 2.29 0.62
CA THR A 175 4.25 2.76 1.06
C THR A 175 4.15 3.64 2.30
N ALA A 176 3.22 4.60 2.33
CA ALA A 176 2.98 5.47 3.48
C ALA A 176 2.58 4.65 4.73
N TRP A 177 1.72 3.64 4.55
CA TRP A 177 1.35 2.70 5.60
C TRP A 177 2.56 1.98 6.18
N LEU A 178 3.48 1.48 5.36
CA LEU A 178 4.67 0.79 5.84
C LEU A 178 5.59 1.71 6.67
N PHE A 179 5.77 2.97 6.23
CA PHE A 179 6.53 3.96 7.01
C PHE A 179 5.85 4.27 8.35
N PHE A 180 4.53 4.47 8.33
CA PHE A 180 3.75 4.71 9.55
C PHE A 180 3.84 3.52 10.51
N PHE A 181 3.68 2.30 9.99
CA PHE A 181 3.80 1.06 10.76
C PHE A 181 5.13 0.98 11.50
N TRP A 182 6.26 1.16 10.81
CA TRP A 182 7.57 1.10 11.47
C TRP A 182 7.77 2.21 12.47
N TRP A 183 7.40 3.44 12.11
CA TRP A 183 7.46 4.56 13.04
C TRP A 183 6.66 4.29 14.32
N PHE A 184 5.46 3.72 14.20
CA PHE A 184 4.60 3.39 15.32
C PHE A 184 5.17 2.24 16.16
N VAL A 185 5.57 1.16 15.50
CA VAL A 185 6.11 -0.04 16.15
C VAL A 185 7.39 0.27 16.91
N TYR A 186 8.35 0.99 16.32
CA TYR A 186 9.59 1.35 17.01
C TYR A 186 9.38 2.30 18.18
N ARG A 187 8.35 3.16 18.11
CA ARG A 187 8.11 4.17 19.14
C ARG A 187 7.25 3.69 20.30
N PHE A 188 6.29 2.80 20.03
CA PHE A 188 5.24 2.46 21.00
C PHE A 188 5.10 0.97 21.31
N ILE A 189 5.59 0.06 20.45
CA ILE A 189 5.38 -1.39 20.63
C ILE A 189 6.69 -2.10 21.00
N LEU A 190 7.78 -1.84 20.29
CA LEU A 190 9.03 -2.56 20.47
C LEU A 190 9.71 -2.14 21.77
N GLU A 191 9.91 -3.11 22.65
CA GLU A 191 10.62 -2.94 23.90
C GLU A 191 11.99 -3.62 23.80
N GLU A 192 13.04 -2.87 24.13
CA GLU A 192 14.40 -3.40 24.21
C GLU A 192 14.46 -4.47 25.31
N LYS A 193 15.10 -5.60 25.00
CA LYS A 193 15.35 -6.65 25.98
C LYS A 193 16.36 -6.10 26.98
N GLN A 194 15.93 -5.77 28.20
CA GLN A 194 16.85 -5.43 29.29
C GLN A 194 17.85 -6.58 29.44
N SER A 195 19.14 -6.27 29.29
CA SER A 195 20.22 -7.22 29.60
C SER A 195 20.21 -7.43 31.11
N SER A 196 19.66 -8.56 31.56
CA SER A 196 19.99 -9.15 32.85
C SER A 196 21.34 -9.85 32.74
#